data_AF-A0A5A9PKT2-F1
#
_entry.id   AF-A0A5A9PKT2-F1
#
_cell.length_a   1.000
_cell.length_b   1.000
_cell.length_c   1.000
_cell.angle_alpha   90.00
_cell.angle_beta   90.00
_cell.angle_gamma   90.00
#
_symmetry.space_group_name_H-M   'P 1'
#
loop_
_entity.id
_entity.type
_entity.pdbx_description
1 polymer ?
#
loop_
_entity_poly.entity_id
_entity_poly.type
_entity_poly.pdbx_seq_one_letter_code
_entity_poly.pdbx_strand_id
1 'polypeptide(L)'
;MEENEPAPILPTLSLRSQRQEQARSPSPNLQTQNLELHRRVQRKPKSLESNSSPQNKLILIEEKLSWTEAVRYCRENHVDLVSVVSEEIQLWAAEVAHEALTAEVWLGLRHSCSVGIWFWVNGEITCYQNWAPGNETAVDDCESEGRSGAVQSGGGHLWIRLPESKQLNFICSRYE
;
A
#
# COMPACT_ATOMS: atom_id res chain seq x y z
N MET A 1 -84.06 -8.04 -52.25
CA MET A 1 -83.36 -7.10 -53.13
C MET A 1 -83.12 -5.85 -52.29
N GLU A 2 -82.12 -5.87 -51.42
CA GLU A 2 -80.67 -5.77 -51.72
C GLU A 2 -80.25 -4.29 -51.54
N GLU A 3 -79.23 -3.92 -50.78
CA GLU A 3 -78.37 -4.62 -49.82
C GLU A 3 -77.98 -3.61 -48.74
N ASN A 4 -77.95 -4.09 -47.50
CA ASN A 4 -77.22 -3.46 -46.41
C ASN A 4 -75.77 -3.96 -46.55
N GLU A 5 -74.85 -3.10 -46.98
CA GLU A 5 -73.41 -3.36 -46.90
C GLU A 5 -72.71 -2.39 -45.93
N PRO A 6 -71.66 -2.86 -45.23
CA PRO A 6 -71.44 -2.54 -43.83
C PRO A 6 -70.30 -1.52 -43.61
N ALA A 7 -70.28 -0.96 -42.40
CA ALA A 7 -69.23 -0.07 -41.92
C ALA A 7 -67.83 -0.74 -41.97
N PRO A 8 -66.76 0.03 -42.25
CA PRO A 8 -65.42 -0.52 -42.41
C PRO A 8 -64.88 -1.11 -41.11
N ILE A 9 -64.34 -2.31 -41.27
CA ILE A 9 -63.78 -3.18 -40.24
C ILE A 9 -62.46 -2.57 -39.73
N LEU A 10 -62.38 -2.26 -38.43
CA LEU A 10 -61.12 -1.91 -37.77
C LEU A 10 -60.19 -3.13 -37.77
N PRO A 11 -58.89 -2.99 -38.11
CA PRO A 11 -57.97 -4.11 -38.07
C PRO A 11 -57.84 -4.62 -36.63
N THR A 12 -58.20 -5.89 -36.46
CA THR A 12 -58.06 -6.64 -35.22
C THR A 12 -56.59 -6.77 -34.85
N LEU A 13 -56.22 -6.27 -33.66
CA LEU A 13 -54.90 -6.50 -33.08
C LEU A 13 -54.73 -8.02 -32.87
N SER A 14 -53.89 -8.63 -33.69
CA SER A 14 -53.49 -10.02 -33.55
C SER A 14 -52.69 -10.18 -32.24
N LEU A 15 -53.32 -10.70 -31.19
CA LEU A 15 -52.62 -11.23 -30.02
C LEU A 15 -51.95 -12.55 -30.42
N ARG A 16 -50.82 -12.46 -31.12
CA ARG A 16 -49.86 -13.56 -31.13
C ARG A 16 -49.23 -13.62 -29.75
N SER A 17 -49.69 -14.60 -28.97
CA SER A 17 -49.00 -15.12 -27.80
C SER A 17 -47.57 -15.53 -28.21
N GLN A 18 -46.63 -14.60 -28.10
CA GLN A 18 -45.22 -14.95 -28.01
C GLN A 18 -45.04 -15.50 -26.60
N ARG A 19 -45.21 -16.82 -26.46
CA ARG A 19 -44.55 -17.55 -25.38
C ARG A 19 -43.08 -17.12 -25.41
N GLN A 20 -42.65 -16.37 -24.42
CA GLN A 20 -41.23 -16.27 -24.13
C GLN A 20 -40.80 -17.70 -23.82
N GLU A 21 -40.12 -18.33 -24.78
CA GLU A 21 -39.24 -19.44 -24.47
C GLU A 21 -38.25 -18.87 -23.45
N GLN A 22 -38.52 -19.04 -22.16
CA GLN A 22 -37.51 -18.82 -21.14
C GLN A 22 -36.43 -19.85 -21.45
N ALA A 23 -35.42 -19.42 -22.21
CA ALA A 23 -34.21 -20.18 -22.43
C ALA A 23 -33.72 -20.54 -21.04
N ARG A 24 -33.92 -21.80 -20.65
CA ARG A 24 -33.44 -22.31 -19.37
C ARG A 24 -31.94 -22.17 -19.44
N SER A 25 -31.41 -21.16 -18.75
CA SER A 25 -29.98 -20.94 -18.63
C SER A 25 -29.34 -22.28 -18.25
N PRO A 26 -28.29 -22.74 -18.95
CA PRO A 26 -27.65 -24.00 -18.64
C PRO A 26 -27.29 -24.01 -17.16
N SER A 27 -27.71 -25.06 -16.44
CA SER A 27 -27.24 -25.25 -15.07
C SER A 27 -25.71 -25.24 -15.09
N PRO A 28 -25.05 -24.41 -14.25
CA PRO A 28 -23.60 -24.32 -14.26
C PRO A 28 -23.00 -25.71 -14.08
N ASN A 29 -22.08 -26.11 -14.95
CA ASN A 29 -21.43 -27.41 -14.80
C ASN A 29 -20.54 -27.42 -13.54
N LEU A 30 -20.16 -28.62 -13.07
CA LEU A 30 -19.39 -28.78 -11.83
C LEU A 30 -18.06 -28.01 -11.86
N GLN A 31 -17.42 -27.87 -13.03
CA GLN A 31 -16.21 -27.06 -13.21
C GLN A 31 -16.46 -25.57 -13.03
N THR A 32 -17.58 -25.05 -13.53
CA THR A 32 -17.99 -23.65 -13.40
C THR A 32 -18.35 -23.34 -11.96
N GLN A 33 -19.05 -24.27 -11.29
CA GLN A 33 -19.34 -24.17 -9.87
C GLN A 33 -18.06 -24.20 -9.03
N ASN A 34 -17.13 -25.10 -9.34
CA ASN A 34 -15.83 -25.17 -8.66
C ASN A 34 -14.99 -23.91 -8.88
N LEU A 35 -14.93 -23.38 -10.10
CA LEU A 35 -14.19 -22.15 -10.41
C LEU A 35 -14.78 -20.93 -9.70
N GLU A 36 -16.10 -20.80 -9.65
CA GLU A 36 -16.77 -19.73 -8.90
C GLU A 36 -16.61 -19.92 -7.38
N LEU A 37 -16.58 -21.16 -6.89
CA LEU A 37 -16.28 -21.47 -5.49
C LEU A 37 -14.84 -21.07 -5.14
N HIS A 38 -13.86 -21.40 -5.99
CA HIS A 38 -12.47 -20.96 -5.81
C HIS A 38 -12.34 -19.44 -5.86
N ARG A 39 -13.05 -18.76 -6.78
CA ARG A 39 -13.12 -17.29 -6.80
C ARG A 39 -13.76 -16.73 -5.53
N ARG A 40 -14.77 -17.37 -4.95
CA ARG A 40 -15.38 -16.94 -3.67
C ARG A 40 -14.48 -17.19 -2.46
N VAL A 41 -13.70 -18.26 -2.49
CA VAL A 41 -12.65 -18.55 -1.48
C VAL A 41 -11.50 -17.54 -1.58
N GLN A 42 -11.16 -17.09 -2.80
CA GLN A 42 -10.11 -16.08 -3.04
C GLN A 42 -10.61 -14.64 -2.95
N ARG A 43 -11.91 -14.38 -3.08
CA ARG A 43 -12.53 -13.07 -2.87
C ARG A 43 -12.57 -12.81 -1.36
N LYS A 44 -11.53 -12.14 -0.87
CA LYS A 44 -11.51 -11.58 0.47
C LYS A 44 -12.73 -10.64 0.61
N PRO A 45 -13.60 -10.81 1.63
CA PRO A 45 -14.72 -9.90 1.83
C PRO A 45 -14.19 -8.48 2.14
N LYS A 46 -14.76 -7.46 1.49
CA LYS A 46 -14.44 -6.03 1.69
C LYS A 46 -14.53 -5.56 3.16
N SER A 47 -15.17 -6.34 4.03
CA SER A 47 -15.31 -6.07 5.46
C SER A 47 -14.15 -6.60 6.31
N LEU A 48 -13.13 -7.22 5.70
CA LEU A 48 -11.93 -7.73 6.37
C LEU A 48 -10.63 -7.13 5.79
N GLU A 49 -10.71 -5.95 5.17
CA GLU A 49 -9.62 -4.99 5.26
C GLU A 49 -9.69 -4.43 6.68
N SER A 50 -8.93 -5.08 7.56
CA SER A 50 -8.73 -4.69 8.94
C SER A 50 -8.36 -3.20 9.05
N ASN A 51 -8.51 -2.64 10.24
CA ASN A 51 -7.94 -1.35 10.67
C ASN A 51 -6.39 -1.27 10.54
N SER A 52 -5.76 -1.99 9.61
CA SER A 52 -4.33 -2.18 9.41
C SER A 52 -3.96 -1.97 7.93
N SER A 53 -4.52 -0.94 7.29
CA SER A 53 -3.92 -0.44 6.05
C SER A 53 -2.60 0.28 6.40
N PRO A 54 -1.49 0.05 5.67
CA PRO A 54 -0.22 0.77 5.82
C PRO A 54 -0.41 2.28 5.96
N GLN A 55 -1.33 2.84 5.17
CA GLN A 55 -1.62 4.26 5.10
C GLN A 55 -2.25 4.83 6.38
N ASN A 56 -2.79 3.97 7.25
CA ASN A 56 -3.33 4.40 8.54
C ASN A 56 -2.22 4.56 9.59
N LYS A 57 -1.07 3.90 9.42
CA LYS A 57 0.01 3.88 10.41
C LYS A 57 1.23 4.69 9.99
N LEU A 58 1.53 4.75 8.68
CA LEU A 58 2.68 5.47 8.13
C LEU A 58 2.22 6.56 7.17
N ILE A 59 2.97 7.66 7.10
CA ILE A 59 2.74 8.75 6.15
C ILE A 59 4.06 9.18 5.49
N LEU A 60 4.05 9.27 4.16
CA LEU A 60 5.13 9.89 3.40
C LEU A 60 5.00 11.42 3.51
N ILE A 61 6.11 12.08 3.80
CA ILE A 61 6.25 13.52 3.71
C ILE A 61 7.12 13.84 2.49
N GLU A 62 6.53 14.56 1.52
CA GLU A 62 7.15 14.90 0.23
C GLU A 62 8.12 16.10 0.31
N GLU A 63 8.26 16.71 1.48
CA GLU A 63 9.33 17.69 1.76
C GLU A 63 10.71 17.02 1.70
N LYS A 64 11.72 17.76 1.26
CA LYS A 64 13.10 17.27 1.19
C LYS A 64 13.92 17.89 2.32
N LEU A 65 14.14 17.14 3.39
CA LEU A 65 14.79 17.62 4.60
C LEU A 65 16.03 16.77 4.93
N SER A 66 16.98 17.39 5.64
CA SER A 66 18.04 16.61 6.31
C SER A 66 17.43 15.66 7.33
N TRP A 67 18.17 14.61 7.70
CA TRP A 67 17.65 13.60 8.63
C TRP A 67 17.23 14.22 9.98
N THR A 68 18.04 15.14 10.52
CA THR A 68 17.74 15.83 11.78
C THR A 68 16.47 16.69 11.68
N GLU A 69 16.29 17.39 10.56
CA GLU A 69 15.09 18.20 10.31
C GLU A 69 13.85 17.32 10.13
N ALA A 70 13.98 16.16 9.49
CA ALA A 70 12.91 15.19 9.31
C ALA A 70 12.44 14.60 10.66
N VAL A 71 13.37 14.23 11.56
CA VAL A 71 13.02 13.83 12.94
C VAL A 71 12.22 14.91 13.64
N ARG A 72 12.71 16.15 13.60
CA ARG A 72 12.04 17.28 14.22
C ARG A 72 10.64 17.49 13.62
N TYR A 73 10.52 17.44 12.30
CA TYR A 73 9.25 17.57 11.60
C TYR A 73 8.26 16.51 12.07
N CYS A 74 8.66 15.22 12.08
CA CYS A 74 7.77 14.15 12.49
C CYS A 74 7.34 14.30 13.96
N ARG A 75 8.22 14.75 14.86
CA ARG A 75 7.85 14.94 16.27
C ARG A 75 6.95 16.15 16.53
N GLU A 76 7.04 17.17 15.68
CA GLU A 76 6.20 18.37 15.77
C GLU A 76 4.80 18.16 15.14
N ASN A 77 4.70 17.35 14.08
CA ASN A 77 3.48 17.23 13.27
C ASN A 77 2.82 15.84 13.35
N HIS A 78 3.56 14.83 13.80
CA HIS A 78 3.19 13.41 13.86
C HIS A 78 3.78 12.76 15.12
N VAL A 79 4.09 11.46 15.11
CA VAL A 79 4.71 10.78 16.26
C VAL A 79 6.23 10.91 16.24
N ASP A 80 6.89 10.26 15.28
CA ASP A 80 8.35 10.29 15.05
C ASP A 80 8.62 9.75 13.63
N LEU A 81 9.88 9.76 13.19
CA LEU A 81 10.25 8.96 12.02
C LEU A 81 9.97 7.48 12.27
N VAL A 82 9.55 6.77 11.23
CA VAL A 82 9.18 5.36 11.34
C VAL A 82 10.36 4.49 11.75
N SER A 83 10.10 3.57 12.67
CA SER A 83 10.99 2.47 12.98
C SER A 83 10.47 1.19 12.37
N VAL A 84 11.32 0.50 11.61
CA VAL A 84 10.92 -0.70 10.89
C VAL A 84 11.29 -1.92 11.73
N VAL A 85 10.39 -2.27 12.65
CA VAL A 85 10.65 -3.29 13.68
C VAL A 85 10.16 -4.71 13.33
N SER A 86 9.49 -4.87 12.20
CA SER A 86 8.96 -6.14 11.70
C SER A 86 8.89 -6.16 10.17
N GLU A 87 8.73 -7.36 9.60
CA GLU A 87 8.49 -7.55 8.17
C GLU A 87 7.22 -6.84 7.69
N GLU A 88 6.17 -6.83 8.51
CA GLU A 88 4.92 -6.13 8.21
C GLU A 88 5.14 -4.61 8.04
N ILE A 89 5.88 -3.99 8.97
CA ILE A 89 6.18 -2.56 8.87
C ILE A 89 7.13 -2.29 7.70
N GLN A 90 8.02 -3.22 7.36
CA GLN A 90 8.86 -3.09 6.17
C GLN A 90 8.02 -3.06 4.88
N LEU A 91 7.02 -3.93 4.76
CA LEU A 91 6.10 -3.92 3.62
C LEU A 91 5.35 -2.59 3.53
N TRP A 92 4.90 -2.06 4.66
CA TRP A 92 4.23 -0.76 4.70
C TRP A 92 5.16 0.40 4.33
N ALA A 93 6.39 0.40 4.85
CA ALA A 93 7.39 1.41 4.53
C ALA A 93 7.76 1.37 3.05
N ALA A 94 7.85 0.17 2.45
CA ALA A 94 8.10 -0.01 1.02
C ALA A 94 6.95 0.55 0.16
N GLU A 95 5.69 0.25 0.50
CA GLU A 95 4.51 0.77 -0.20
C GLU A 95 4.46 2.31 -0.15
N VAL A 96 4.69 2.89 1.02
CA VAL A 96 4.71 4.35 1.20
C VAL A 96 5.92 4.99 0.51
N ALA A 97 7.10 4.35 0.55
CA ALA A 97 8.30 4.86 -0.09
C ALA A 97 8.21 4.81 -1.62
N HIS A 98 7.41 3.91 -2.20
CA HIS A 98 7.25 3.81 -3.65
C HIS A 98 6.72 5.10 -4.29
N GLU A 99 5.90 5.85 -3.55
CA GLU A 99 5.33 7.12 -3.99
C GLU A 99 6.29 8.31 -3.79
N ALA A 100 7.50 8.08 -3.26
CA ALA A 100 8.44 9.16 -2.98
C ALA A 100 9.07 9.78 -4.22
N LEU A 101 9.35 11.08 -4.14
CA LEU A 101 10.00 11.86 -5.19
C LEU A 101 11.53 11.72 -5.15
N THR A 102 12.09 11.23 -4.05
CA THR A 102 13.53 10.94 -3.87
C THR A 102 13.81 9.45 -4.06
N ALA A 103 15.02 9.12 -4.53
CA ALA A 103 15.44 7.72 -4.73
C ALA A 103 15.55 6.95 -3.40
N GLU A 104 15.70 7.67 -2.30
CA GLU A 104 15.76 7.16 -0.94
C GLU A 104 14.87 7.99 -0.02
N VAL A 105 14.40 7.37 1.06
CA VAL A 105 13.44 7.95 2.00
C VAL A 105 13.92 7.73 3.43
N TRP A 106 14.01 8.79 4.24
CA TRP A 106 14.51 8.66 5.61
C TRP A 106 13.63 7.77 6.49
N LEU A 107 14.29 6.97 7.31
CA LEU A 107 13.72 6.21 8.42
C LEU A 107 14.25 6.75 9.75
N GLY A 108 13.67 6.30 10.87
CA GLY A 108 14.11 6.65 12.22
C GLY A 108 15.42 5.99 12.65
N LEU A 109 16.23 5.50 11.72
CA LEU A 109 17.44 4.71 11.97
C LEU A 109 18.67 5.61 12.00
N ARG A 110 19.46 5.54 13.07
CA ARG A 110 20.69 6.35 13.24
C ARG A 110 21.86 5.51 13.72
N HIS A 111 23.06 5.83 13.26
CA HIS A 111 24.29 5.20 13.73
C HIS A 111 24.90 5.96 14.91
N SER A 112 25.26 5.24 15.98
CA SER A 112 26.02 5.76 17.11
C SER A 112 27.50 5.40 16.95
N CYS A 113 28.33 6.38 16.65
CA CYS A 113 29.79 6.18 16.50
C CYS A 113 30.50 5.77 17.79
N SER A 114 30.01 6.23 18.96
CA SER A 114 30.65 5.91 20.24
C SER A 114 30.47 4.45 20.67
N VAL A 115 29.38 3.82 20.22
CA VAL A 115 29.04 2.44 20.56
C VAL A 115 29.15 1.49 19.35
N GLY A 116 29.24 2.04 18.13
CA GLY A 116 29.37 1.27 16.89
C GLY A 116 28.09 0.52 16.52
N ILE A 117 26.91 1.06 16.86
CA ILE A 117 25.62 0.40 16.65
C ILE A 117 24.60 1.30 15.94
N TRP A 118 23.70 0.66 15.22
CA TRP A 118 22.48 1.27 14.70
C TRP A 118 21.35 1.19 15.73
N PHE A 119 20.57 2.25 15.86
CA PHE A 119 19.42 2.29 16.75
C PHE A 119 18.28 3.10 16.16
N TRP A 120 17.06 2.75 16.58
CA TRP A 120 15.85 3.50 16.25
C TRP A 120 15.66 4.66 17.21
N VAL A 121 15.45 5.87 16.71
CA VAL A 121 15.47 7.09 17.53
C VAL A 121 14.21 7.33 18.35
N ASN A 122 13.15 6.57 18.07
CA ASN A 122 11.97 6.47 18.91
C ASN A 122 12.15 5.49 20.09
N GLY A 123 13.31 4.82 20.19
CA GLY A 123 13.66 3.92 21.28
C GLY A 123 13.19 2.47 21.11
N GLU A 124 12.57 2.11 19.98
CA GLU A 124 12.18 0.73 19.73
C GLU A 124 13.38 -0.18 19.50
N ILE A 125 13.27 -1.43 19.94
CA ILE A 125 14.34 -2.43 19.89
C ILE A 125 13.83 -3.64 19.11
N THR A 126 14.60 -4.09 18.12
CA THR A 126 14.26 -5.26 17.30
C THR A 126 15.51 -6.00 16.83
N CYS A 127 15.33 -7.26 16.46
CA CYS A 127 16.32 -8.02 15.70
C CYS A 127 16.06 -7.97 14.19
N TYR A 128 14.94 -7.39 13.75
CA TYR A 128 14.58 -7.28 12.34
C TYR A 128 15.56 -6.36 11.61
N GLN A 129 15.99 -6.79 10.42
CA GLN A 129 16.93 -6.06 9.58
C GLN A 129 16.57 -6.27 8.11
N ASN A 130 16.72 -5.21 7.30
CA ASN A 130 16.54 -5.28 5.86
C ASN A 130 17.62 -4.48 5.10
N TRP A 131 18.86 -4.54 5.58
CA TRP A 131 19.98 -3.81 4.99
C TRP A 131 20.32 -4.27 3.57
N ALA A 132 20.69 -3.31 2.72
CA ALA A 132 21.39 -3.62 1.48
C ALA A 132 22.78 -4.17 1.80
N PRO A 133 23.29 -5.17 1.04
CA PRO A 133 24.61 -5.74 1.30
C PRO A 133 25.70 -4.68 1.43
N GLY A 134 26.46 -4.71 2.53
CA GLY A 134 27.56 -3.79 2.80
C GLY A 134 27.15 -2.45 3.43
N ASN A 135 25.87 -2.26 3.79
CA ASN A 135 25.40 -1.04 4.46
C ASN A 135 25.24 -1.22 5.98
N GLU A 136 25.27 -2.46 6.46
CA GLU A 136 25.08 -2.83 7.86
C GLU A 136 26.28 -2.45 8.75
N THR A 137 27.50 -2.48 8.21
CA THR A 137 28.74 -2.26 8.96
C THR A 137 29.22 -0.81 8.85
N ALA A 138 29.30 -0.13 9.99
CA ALA A 138 29.76 1.25 10.10
C ALA A 138 31.25 1.36 10.43
N VAL A 139 32.09 0.53 9.81
CA VAL A 139 33.45 0.26 10.32
C VAL A 139 34.36 1.48 10.31
N ASP A 140 34.18 2.46 9.40
CA ASP A 140 35.18 3.54 9.19
C ASP A 140 34.60 4.94 8.89
N ASP A 141 33.31 5.21 9.18
CA ASP A 141 32.60 6.36 8.58
C ASP A 141 32.14 7.46 9.57
N CYS A 142 32.88 7.62 10.67
CA CYS A 142 32.55 8.55 11.76
C CYS A 142 33.40 9.84 11.77
N GLU A 143 34.28 10.05 10.79
CA GLU A 143 35.30 11.10 10.85
C GLU A 143 34.82 12.51 10.46
N SER A 144 33.60 12.68 9.95
CA SER A 144 33.14 14.03 9.53
C SER A 144 31.64 14.30 9.61
N GLU A 145 30.78 13.29 9.48
CA GLU A 145 29.33 13.49 9.45
C GLU A 145 28.56 12.31 10.05
N GLY A 146 27.44 12.61 10.73
CA GLY A 146 26.50 11.60 11.20
C GLY A 146 25.93 10.78 10.06
N ARG A 147 25.61 9.51 10.35
CA ARG A 147 25.04 8.57 9.38
C ARG A 147 23.68 8.09 9.84
N SER A 148 22.74 8.11 8.93
CA SER A 148 21.36 7.66 9.15
C SER A 148 20.90 6.70 8.06
N GLY A 149 19.90 5.89 8.41
CA GLY A 149 19.33 4.89 7.53
C GLY A 149 18.17 5.45 6.71
N ALA A 150 18.15 5.10 5.43
CA ALA A 150 17.06 5.37 4.51
C ALA A 150 16.61 4.08 3.83
N VAL A 151 15.36 4.01 3.40
CA VAL A 151 14.86 2.94 2.54
C VAL A 151 14.91 3.39 1.08
N GLN A 152 15.28 2.49 0.17
CA GLN A 152 15.18 2.76 -1.27
C GLN A 152 13.71 2.88 -1.69
N SER A 153 13.35 3.94 -2.44
CA SER A 153 11.97 4.12 -2.95
C SER A 153 11.62 3.16 -4.09
N GLY A 154 12.62 2.71 -4.83
CA GLY A 154 12.49 1.68 -5.87
C GLY A 154 13.35 0.45 -5.61
N GLY A 155 13.16 -0.59 -6.44
CA GLY A 155 13.96 -1.79 -6.38
C GLY A 155 13.59 -2.70 -5.20
N GLY A 156 14.58 -3.07 -4.38
CA GLY A 156 14.42 -4.04 -3.29
C GLY A 156 13.93 -3.46 -1.96
N HIS A 157 13.73 -2.14 -1.87
CA HIS A 157 13.35 -1.43 -0.64
C HIS A 157 14.26 -1.76 0.55
N LEU A 158 15.55 -1.90 0.26
CA LEU A 158 16.56 -2.22 1.25
C LEU A 158 17.01 -0.96 1.99
N TRP A 159 17.46 -1.13 3.22
CA TRP A 159 18.01 -0.04 4.03
C TRP A 159 19.43 0.27 3.59
N ILE A 160 19.72 1.55 3.42
CA ILE A 160 21.03 2.04 3.05
C ILE A 160 21.49 3.13 4.01
N ARG A 161 22.80 3.26 4.15
CA ARG A 161 23.44 4.25 5.01
C ARG A 161 23.76 5.51 4.21
N LEU A 162 23.30 6.66 4.68
CA LEU A 162 23.55 7.94 4.04
C LEU A 162 24.07 8.99 5.03
N PRO A 163 24.82 10.01 4.57
CA PRO A 163 25.14 11.19 5.38
C PRO A 163 23.86 11.96 5.78
N GLU A 164 23.75 12.41 7.04
CA GLU A 164 22.57 13.09 7.60
C GLU A 164 22.18 14.38 6.84
N SER A 165 23.12 15.03 6.14
CA SER A 165 22.92 16.25 5.34
C SER A 165 22.15 16.04 4.04
N LYS A 166 21.94 14.80 3.60
CA LYS A 166 21.14 14.51 2.40
C LYS A 166 19.70 14.99 2.60
N GLN A 167 19.17 15.69 1.60
CA GLN A 167 17.79 16.16 1.60
C GLN A 167 16.89 15.13 0.92
N LEU A 168 16.12 14.40 1.71
CA LEU A 168 15.26 13.30 1.24
C LEU A 168 13.82 13.50 1.69
N ASN A 169 12.89 12.84 1.02
CA ASN A 169 11.58 12.56 1.60
C ASN A 169 11.73 11.64 2.80
N PHE A 170 10.69 11.56 3.62
CA PHE A 170 10.79 10.82 4.88
C PHE A 170 9.44 10.27 5.32
N ILE A 171 9.46 9.19 6.10
CA ILE A 171 8.23 8.52 6.56
C ILE A 171 8.07 8.77 8.06
N CYS A 172 6.95 9.38 8.44
CA CYS A 172 6.56 9.50 9.83
C CYS A 172 5.57 8.40 10.22
N SER A 173 5.58 8.01 11.49
CA SER A 173 4.51 7.24 12.11
C SER A 173 3.34 8.14 12.50
N ARG A 174 2.10 7.65 12.35
CA ARG A 174 0.86 8.32 12.76
C ARG A 174 0.48 7.94 14.20
N TYR A 175 -0.30 8.80 14.85
CA TYR A 175 -0.97 8.47 16.10
C TYR A 175 -2.01 7.37 15.85
N GLU A 176 -2.08 6.39 16.76
CA GLU A 176 -3.10 5.35 16.72
C GLU A 176 -4.50 5.83 17.07
#